data_AF-A0A5C8UP83-F1
#
_entry.id   AF-A0A5C8UP83-F1
#
_cell.length_a   1.000
_cell.length_b   1.000
_cell.length_c   1.000
_cell.angle_alpha   90.00
_cell.angle_beta   90.00
_cell.angle_gamma   90.00
#
_symmetry.space_group_name_H-M   'P 1'
#
loop_
_entity.id
_entity.type
_entity.pdbx_description
1 polymer ?
#
loop_
_entity_poly.entity_id
_entity_poly.type
_entity_poly.pdbx_seq_one_letter_code
_entity_poly.pdbx_strand_id
1 'polypeptide(L)' 'MGKCANCGEALRPAWKYCIKCGMRVVQPEHDIPGAIRPEPGPARRKRPDPMLAFGAVMAVVGVALIVWVAIVVFTPRG' A
#
# COMPACT_ATOMS: atom_id res chain seq x y z
N MET A 1 39.66 -14.88 -10.84
CA MET A 1 39.68 -13.59 -10.10
C MET A 1 40.04 -12.49 -11.08
N GLY A 2 39.19 -11.46 -11.25
CA GLY A 2 39.48 -10.34 -12.14
C GLY A 2 40.27 -9.23 -11.42
N LYS A 3 40.98 -8.38 -12.17
CA LYS A 3 41.57 -7.14 -11.66
C LYS A 3 40.84 -5.94 -12.28
N CYS A 4 40.84 -4.81 -11.58
CA CYS A 4 40.25 -3.58 -12.13
C CYS A 4 41.05 -3.10 -13.33
N ALA A 5 40.38 -2.76 -14.44
CA ALA A 5 41.03 -2.16 -15.60
C ALA A 5 41.61 -0.76 -15.32
N ASN A 6 41.11 -0.05 -14.31
CA ASN A 6 41.58 1.31 -13.97
C ASN A 6 42.78 1.31 -13.03
N CYS A 7 42.69 0.55 -11.94
CA CYS A 7 43.61 0.68 -10.80
C CYS A 7 44.34 -0.62 -10.46
N GLY A 8 44.09 -1.70 -11.21
CA GLY A 8 44.76 -3.00 -11.03
C GLY A 8 44.39 -3.77 -9.77
N GLU A 9 43.52 -3.22 -8.91
CA GLU A 9 43.10 -3.84 -7.65
C GLU A 9 42.37 -5.17 -7.88
N ALA A 10 42.45 -6.10 -6.94
CA ALA A 10 41.75 -7.38 -7.03
C ALA A 10 40.22 -7.16 -6.92
N LEU A 11 39.48 -7.62 -7.93
CA LEU A 11 38.02 -7.53 -7.98
C LEU A 11 37.40 -8.88 -7.59
N ARG A 12 36.44 -8.82 -6.67
CA ARG A 12 35.60 -9.97 -6.36
C ARG A 12 34.51 -10.13 -7.44
N PRO A 13 34.13 -11.37 -7.79
CA PRO A 13 33.20 -11.63 -8.90
C PRO A 13 31.75 -11.18 -8.64
N ALA A 14 31.41 -10.73 -7.42
CA ALA A 14 30.10 -10.21 -7.07
C ALA A 14 30.06 -8.66 -6.99
N TRP A 15 31.17 -7.98 -7.28
CA TRP A 15 31.29 -6.54 -7.11
C TRP A 15 30.88 -5.78 -8.37
N LYS A 16 29.81 -4.98 -8.25
CA LYS A 16 29.32 -4.09 -9.32
C LYS A 16 30.25 -2.90 -9.60
N TYR A 17 31.06 -2.52 -8.62
CA TYR A 17 31.99 -1.40 -8.68
C TYR A 17 33.30 -1.75 -7.97
N CYS A 18 34.42 -1.18 -8.42
CA CYS A 18 35.69 -1.29 -7.71
C CYS A 18 35.66 -0.43 -6.43
N ILE A 19 35.93 -1.04 -5.27
CA ILE A 19 35.94 -0.34 -3.98
C ILE A 19 37.00 0.78 -3.88
N LYS A 20 38.08 0.69 -4.66
CA LYS A 20 39.24 1.59 -4.57
C LYS A 20 39.11 2.81 -5.48
N CYS A 21 38.60 2.63 -6.69
CA CYS A 21 38.55 3.71 -7.70
C CYS A 21 37.13 4.04 -8.18
N GLY A 22 36.10 3.34 -7.71
CA GLY A 22 34.70 3.57 -8.07
C GLY A 22 34.30 3.15 -9.49
N MET A 23 35.22 2.61 -10.30
CA MET A 23 34.92 2.20 -11.68
C MET A 23 33.88 1.06 -11.69
N ARG A 24 32.84 1.23 -12.51
CA ARG A 24 31.82 0.19 -12.74
C ARG A 24 32.47 -1.03 -13.39
N VAL A 25 32.24 -2.20 -12.80
CA VAL A 25 32.73 -3.45 -13.35
C VAL A 25 31.61 -4.05 -14.18
N VAL A 26 31.84 -4.19 -15.49
CA VAL A 26 30.92 -4.88 -16.39
C VAL A 26 31.15 -6.38 -16.19
N GLN A 27 30.38 -6.99 -15.28
CA GLN A 27 30.34 -8.45 -15.17
C GLN A 27 29.34 -9.01 -16.20
N PRO A 28 29.67 -10.13 -16.88
CA PRO A 28 28.69 -10.85 -17.67
C PRO A 28 27.65 -11.44 -16.71
N GLU A 29 26.45 -10.84 -16.74
CA GLU A 29 25.16 -11.43 -16.41
C GLU A 29 25.18 -12.53 -15.32
N HIS A 30 25.65 -12.20 -14.11
CA HIS A 30 25.17 -12.97 -12.96
C HIS A 30 23.81 -12.38 -12.60
N ASP A 31 22.78 -13.00 -13.16
CA ASP A 31 21.37 -12.74 -12.90
C ASP A 31 21.15 -12.61 -11.39
N ILE A 32 20.96 -11.38 -10.94
CA ILE A 32 20.38 -11.12 -9.64
C ILE A 32 18.89 -11.40 -9.87
N PRO A 33 18.32 -12.52 -9.37
CA PRO A 33 16.91 -12.79 -9.54
C PRO A 33 16.16 -11.57 -9.01
N GLY A 34 15.41 -10.93 -9.91
CA GLY A 34 14.84 -9.61 -9.69
C GLY A 34 14.13 -9.56 -8.33
N ALA A 35 14.37 -8.47 -7.59
CA ALA A 35 13.60 -8.19 -6.38
C ALA A 35 12.12 -8.38 -6.72
N ILE A 36 11.45 -9.28 -5.99
CA ILE A 36 10.01 -9.55 -6.14
C ILE A 36 9.31 -8.21 -5.97
N ARG A 37 8.89 -7.59 -7.08
CA ARG A 37 8.00 -6.43 -7.08
C ARG A 37 6.60 -7.02 -7.21
N PRO A 38 5.80 -7.04 -6.13
CA PRO A 38 4.40 -7.40 -6.27
C PRO A 38 3.77 -6.42 -7.25
N GLU A 39 3.12 -6.94 -8.28
CA GLU A 39 2.35 -6.11 -9.20
C GLU A 39 1.27 -5.36 -8.41
N PRO A 40 0.97 -4.09 -8.74
CA PRO A 40 -0.11 -3.36 -8.09
C PRO A 40 -1.43 -4.09 -8.37
N GLY A 41 -1.90 -4.84 -7.38
CA GLY A 41 -3.15 -5.58 -7.46
C GLY A 41 -4.36 -4.65 -7.66
N PRO A 42 -5.47 -5.17 -8.20
CA PRO A 42 -6.65 -4.37 -8.47
C PRO A 42 -7.17 -3.70 -7.19
N ALA A 43 -7.59 -2.44 -7.32
CA ALA A 43 -8.14 -1.66 -6.22
C ALA A 43 -9.27 -2.44 -5.52
N ARG A 44 -9.02 -2.85 -4.27
CA ARG A 44 -9.96 -3.63 -3.46
C ARG A 44 -11.21 -2.79 -3.21
N ARG A 45 -12.31 -3.12 -3.89
CA ARG A 45 -13.62 -2.50 -3.59
C ARG A 45 -13.96 -2.79 -2.14
N LYS A 46 -14.15 -1.75 -1.33
CA LYS A 46 -14.56 -1.89 0.07
C LYS A 46 -15.94 -2.52 0.08
N ARG A 47 -16.02 -3.79 0.45
CA ARG A 47 -17.29 -4.44 0.81
C ARG A 47 -17.79 -3.69 2.05
N PRO A 48 -18.97 -3.05 2.03
CA PRO A 48 -19.47 -2.38 3.22
C PRO A 48 -19.66 -3.44 4.30
N ASP A 49 -19.02 -3.25 5.46
CA ASP A 49 -19.16 -4.16 6.58
C ASP A 49 -20.63 -4.17 7.03
N PRO A 50 -21.24 -5.35 7.20
CA PRO A 50 -22.65 -5.47 7.53
C PRO A 50 -23.00 -4.70 8.81
N MET A 51 -22.07 -4.65 9.77
CA MET A 51 -22.22 -3.92 11.03
C MET A 51 -22.38 -2.40 10.83
N LEU A 52 -21.70 -1.82 9.84
CA LEU A 52 -21.84 -0.39 9.51
C LEU A 52 -23.20 -0.10 8.86
N ALA A 53 -23.67 -0.98 7.98
CA ALA A 53 -24.97 -0.85 7.34
C ALA A 53 -26.12 -0.92 8.37
N PHE A 54 -26.07 -1.88 9.29
CA PHE A 54 -27.04 -1.98 10.38
C PHE A 54 -27.03 -0.73 11.29
N GLY A 55 -25.84 -0.22 11.62
CA GLY A 55 -25.70 1.02 12.40
C GLY A 55 -26.35 2.22 11.71
N ALA A 56 -26.12 2.39 10.41
CA ALA A 56 -26.72 3.48 9.64
C ALA A 56 -28.25 3.39 9.60
N VAL A 57 -28.81 2.19 9.41
CA VAL A 57 -30.27 1.97 9.42
C VAL A 57 -30.88 2.30 10.77
N MET A 58 -30.29 1.81 11.87
CA MET A 58 -30.80 2.07 13.22
C MET A 58 -30.74 3.56 13.58
N ALA A 59 -29.69 4.27 13.16
CA ALA A 59 -29.57 5.71 13.36
C ALA A 59 -30.69 6.49 12.63
N VAL A 60 -30.95 6.16 11.36
CA VAL A 60 -32.02 6.82 10.57
C VAL A 60 -33.39 6.55 11.18
N VAL A 61 -33.68 5.30 11.57
CA VAL A 61 -34.95 4.93 12.22
C VAL A 61 -35.11 5.67 13.55
N GLY A 62 -34.05 5.74 14.37
CA GLY A 62 -34.06 6.47 15.63
C GLY A 62 -34.36 7.95 15.46
N VAL A 63 -33.69 8.62 14.51
CA VAL A 63 -33.95 10.05 14.21
C VAL A 63 -35.37 10.26 13.72
N ALA A 64 -35.88 9.41 12.83
CA ALA A 64 -37.26 9.50 12.34
C ALA A 64 -38.28 9.35 13.47
N LEU A 65 -38.06 8.40 14.40
CA LEU A 65 -38.92 8.23 15.57
C LEU A 65 -38.88 9.43 16.50
N ILE A 66 -37.71 10.01 16.77
CA ILE A 66 -37.57 11.21 17.61
C ILE A 66 -38.34 12.38 16.99
N VAL A 67 -38.19 12.62 15.69
CA VAL A 67 -38.91 13.68 14.97
C VAL A 67 -40.42 13.42 15.02
N TRP A 68 -40.86 12.18 14.78
CA TRP A 68 -42.27 11.82 14.85
C TRP A 68 -42.87 12.05 16.24
N VAL A 69 -42.17 11.63 17.31
CA VAL A 69 -42.61 11.88 18.68
C VAL A 69 -42.66 13.37 18.98
N ALA A 70 -41.65 14.13 18.56
CA ALA A 70 -41.64 15.57 18.72
C ALA A 70 -42.86 16.22 18.04
N ILE A 71 -43.20 15.81 16.82
CA ILE A 71 -44.40 16.28 16.13
C ILE A 71 -45.64 15.88 16.95
N VAL A 72 -45.85 14.61 17.29
CA VAL A 72 -47.07 14.15 17.99
C VAL A 72 -47.28 14.84 19.34
N VAL A 73 -46.19 15.18 20.04
CA VAL A 73 -46.23 15.86 21.35
C VAL A 73 -46.43 17.36 21.20
N PHE A 74 -45.73 18.01 20.27
CA PHE A 74 -45.70 19.47 20.14
C PHE A 74 -46.68 20.04 19.11
N THR A 75 -47.33 19.21 18.28
CA THR A 75 -48.41 19.72 17.41
C THR A 75 -49.65 19.96 18.29
N PRO A 76 -50.06 21.23 18.51
CA PRO A 76 -51.22 21.52 19.35
C PRO A 76 -52.44 20.86 18.73
N ARG A 77 -53.07 19.93 19.48
CA ARG A 77 -54.40 19.41 19.19
C ARG A 77 -55.40 20.53 19.51
N GLY A 78 -55.52 21.49 18.60
CA GLY A 78 -56.56 22.52 18.60
C GLY A 78 -57.91 21.92 18.27
#